data_AF-A0A354X4Y3-F1
#
_entry.id   AF-A0A354X4Y3-F1
#
_cell.length_a   1.000
_cell.length_b   1.000
_cell.length_c   1.000
_cell.angle_alpha   90.00
_cell.angle_beta   90.00
_cell.angle_gamma   90.00
#
_symmetry.space_group_name_H-M   'P 1'
#
loop_
_entity.id
_entity.type
_entity.pdbx_description
1 polymer ?
#
loop_
_entity_poly.entity_id
_entity_poly.type
_entity_poly.pdbx_seq_one_letter_code
_entity_poly.pdbx_strand_id
1 'polypeptide(L)'
;TYVKGGDATAIETETPQPPATKGAAALIDFVKDDPATSKEILGTFISETTAAIPRLESALKENNLSLAGELAHKMLPVFEMTGDKTLTSLLRKLENKDDLSSPEQRQVIDSIRGHIREAEKLTAKLNKDGGKKGDNTSR
;
A
#
# COMPACT_ATOMS: atom_id res chain seq x y z
N THR A 1 -38.39 41.24 15.69
CA THR A 1 -37.09 41.84 15.30
C THR A 1 -36.03 40.75 15.29
N TYR A 2 -35.23 40.69 14.22
CA TYR A 2 -34.08 39.80 13.97
C TYR A 2 -33.11 39.74 15.18
N VAL A 3 -32.36 38.66 15.43
CA VAL A 3 -31.20 38.10 14.67
C VAL A 3 -31.06 36.59 14.96
N LYS A 4 -30.99 35.65 14.00
CA LYS A 4 -29.95 35.28 13.02
C LYS A 4 -28.53 35.17 13.58
N GLY A 5 -27.95 33.98 13.45
CA GLY A 5 -26.50 33.83 13.22
C GLY A 5 -25.76 33.07 14.32
N GLY A 6 -25.75 31.75 14.20
CA GLY A 6 -24.77 30.89 14.84
C GLY A 6 -24.53 29.73 13.89
N ASP A 7 -23.81 30.00 12.81
CA ASP A 7 -23.27 28.97 11.91
C ASP A 7 -22.38 28.05 12.75
N ALA A 8 -22.97 26.95 13.23
CA ALA A 8 -22.21 25.79 13.63
C ALA A 8 -21.67 25.20 12.34
N THR A 9 -20.48 25.65 11.95
CA THR A 9 -19.67 25.01 10.93
C THR A 9 -19.53 23.56 11.37
N ALA A 10 -20.34 22.69 10.78
CA ALA A 10 -20.11 21.27 10.82
C ALA A 10 -18.75 21.07 10.17
N ILE A 11 -17.72 20.94 11.00
CA ILE A 11 -16.53 20.19 10.64
C ILE A 11 -17.05 18.80 10.32
N GLU A 12 -17.38 18.61 9.04
CA GLU A 12 -17.50 17.29 8.45
C GLU A 12 -16.14 16.65 8.71
N THR A 13 -16.05 15.89 9.78
CA THR A 13 -15.03 14.87 9.93
C THR A 13 -15.31 13.91 8.79
N GLU A 14 -14.75 14.20 7.63
CA GLU A 14 -14.65 13.26 6.52
C GLU A 14 -13.95 12.06 7.13
N THR A 15 -14.77 11.11 7.57
CA THR A 15 -14.31 9.80 7.96
C THR A 15 -13.61 9.31 6.70
N PRO A 16 -12.32 8.94 6.74
CA PRO A 16 -11.66 8.49 5.53
C PRO A 16 -12.51 7.36 4.99
N GLN A 17 -13.21 7.60 3.87
CA GLN A 17 -13.92 6.53 3.22
C GLN A 17 -12.84 5.49 2.88
N PRO A 18 -13.07 4.20 3.17
CA PRO A 18 -12.11 3.19 2.78
C PRO A 18 -11.82 3.39 1.30
N PRO A 19 -10.53 3.38 0.89
CA PRO A 19 -10.18 3.68 -0.49
C PRO A 19 -11.03 2.79 -1.39
N ALA A 20 -11.77 3.40 -2.32
CA ALA A 20 -12.52 2.65 -3.35
C ALA A 20 -11.55 1.82 -4.21
N THR A 21 -10.29 2.27 -4.22
CA THR A 21 -9.14 1.72 -4.89
C THR A 21 -8.52 0.57 -4.08
N LYS A 22 -8.20 -0.54 -4.73
CA LYS A 22 -7.48 -1.70 -4.14
C LYS A 22 -6.06 -1.79 -4.69
N GLY A 23 -5.24 -2.63 -4.08
CA GLY A 23 -3.86 -2.87 -4.49
C GLY A 23 -2.94 -1.72 -4.11
N ALA A 24 -1.77 -1.67 -4.75
CA ALA A 24 -0.78 -0.61 -4.49
C ALA A 24 -1.32 0.81 -4.78
N ALA A 25 -2.33 0.93 -5.65
CA ALA A 25 -2.97 2.21 -5.94
C ALA A 25 -3.71 2.81 -4.73
N ALA A 26 -4.15 1.99 -3.78
CA ALA A 26 -4.77 2.46 -2.54
C ALA A 26 -3.81 3.30 -1.68
N LEU A 27 -2.50 3.07 -1.79
CA LEU A 27 -1.48 3.78 -1.02
C LEU A 27 -1.35 5.27 -1.39
N ILE A 28 -1.81 5.64 -2.58
CA ILE A 28 -1.71 7.01 -3.11
C ILE A 28 -3.08 7.68 -3.31
N ASP A 29 -4.19 7.03 -2.93
CA ASP A 29 -5.54 7.51 -3.24
C ASP A 29 -5.82 8.91 -2.65
N PHE A 30 -5.28 9.18 -1.45
CA PHE A 30 -5.40 10.45 -0.74
C PHE A 30 -4.48 11.56 -1.26
N VAL A 31 -3.41 11.21 -1.97
CA VAL A 31 -2.39 12.16 -2.48
C VAL A 31 -2.27 12.11 -4.00
N LYS A 32 -3.28 11.56 -4.68
CA LYS A 32 -3.27 11.35 -6.14
C LYS A 32 -3.08 12.63 -6.95
N ASP A 33 -3.49 13.78 -6.38
CA ASP A 33 -3.33 15.10 -6.98
C ASP A 33 -1.92 15.70 -6.75
N ASP A 34 -1.09 15.02 -5.95
CA ASP A 34 0.35 15.28 -5.79
C ASP A 34 1.18 14.11 -6.36
N PRO A 35 1.58 14.19 -7.64
CA PRO A 35 2.41 13.16 -8.26
C PRO A 35 3.80 13.02 -7.64
N ALA A 36 4.33 14.05 -6.97
CA ALA A 36 5.64 13.97 -6.32
C ALA A 36 5.53 13.14 -5.04
N THR A 37 4.59 13.47 -4.16
CA THR A 37 4.32 12.69 -2.94
C THR A 37 3.88 11.27 -3.27
N SER A 38 3.04 11.07 -4.29
CA SER A 38 2.64 9.74 -4.74
C SER A 38 3.85 8.87 -5.14
N LYS A 39 4.86 9.46 -5.81
CA LYS A 39 6.09 8.74 -6.19
C LYS A 39 6.95 8.40 -4.99
N GLU A 40 7.08 9.29 -4.02
CA GLU A 40 7.85 9.03 -2.80
C GLU A 40 7.23 7.89 -2.00
N ILE A 41 5.91 7.91 -1.80
CA ILE A 41 5.19 6.84 -1.10
C ILE A 41 5.36 5.49 -1.80
N LEU A 42 5.15 5.43 -3.12
CA LEU A 42 5.35 4.20 -3.89
C LEU A 42 6.81 3.77 -3.88
N GLY A 43 7.76 4.71 -3.94
CA GLY A 43 9.19 4.44 -3.88
C GLY A 43 9.59 3.79 -2.55
N THR A 44 9.12 4.32 -1.43
CA THR A 44 9.34 3.73 -0.09
C THR A 44 8.71 2.35 0.00
N PHE A 45 7.45 2.20 -0.42
CA PHE A 45 6.76 0.91 -0.42
C PHE A 45 7.53 -0.14 -1.23
N ILE A 46 7.95 0.18 -2.46
CA ILE A 46 8.72 -0.73 -3.32
C ILE A 46 10.04 -1.09 -2.64
N SER A 47 10.79 -0.11 -2.16
CA SER A 47 12.11 -0.30 -1.56
C SER A 47 12.06 -1.19 -0.31
N GLU A 48 11.21 -0.84 0.65
CA GLU A 48 11.08 -1.56 1.92
C GLU A 48 10.55 -2.98 1.71
N THR A 49 9.53 -3.13 0.88
CA THR A 49 8.91 -4.44 0.63
C THR A 49 9.87 -5.36 -0.14
N THR A 50 10.60 -4.82 -1.12
CA THR A 50 11.63 -5.59 -1.86
C THR A 50 12.72 -6.08 -0.93
N ALA A 51 13.17 -5.24 0.01
CA ALA A 51 14.19 -5.61 0.99
C ALA A 51 13.69 -6.65 2.02
N ALA A 52 12.38 -6.72 2.27
CA ALA A 52 11.77 -7.67 3.19
C ALA A 52 11.65 -9.10 2.61
N ILE A 53 11.43 -9.24 1.29
CA ILE A 53 11.22 -10.54 0.62
C ILE A 53 12.29 -11.59 0.96
N PRO A 54 13.60 -11.36 0.74
CA PRO A 54 14.59 -12.41 0.97
C PRO A 54 14.66 -12.83 2.45
N ARG A 55 14.39 -11.90 3.37
CA ARG A 55 14.35 -12.18 4.82
C ARG A 55 13.13 -13.04 5.16
N LEU A 56 11.98 -12.74 4.57
CA LEU A 56 10.76 -13.53 4.76
C LEU A 56 10.90 -14.92 4.14
N GLU A 57 11.44 -15.03 2.91
CA GLU A 57 11.72 -16.32 2.27
C GLU A 57 12.66 -17.19 3.12
N SER A 58 13.72 -16.60 3.68
CA SER A 58 14.62 -17.31 4.58
C SER A 58 13.92 -17.76 5.85
N ALA A 59 13.14 -16.86 6.48
CA ALA A 59 12.41 -17.16 7.70
C ALA A 59 11.41 -18.32 7.50
N LEU A 60 10.67 -18.32 6.39
CA LEU A 60 9.73 -19.39 6.03
C LEU A 60 10.46 -20.72 5.75
N LYS A 61 11.60 -20.68 5.04
CA LYS A 61 12.41 -21.87 4.73
C LYS A 61 13.01 -22.51 5.98
N GLU A 62 13.45 -21.69 6.94
CA GLU A 62 14.07 -22.13 8.19
C GLU A 62 13.04 -22.43 9.29
N ASN A 63 11.74 -22.27 8.99
CA ASN A 63 10.65 -22.32 9.95
C ASN A 63 10.87 -21.39 11.16
N ASN A 64 11.49 -20.24 10.93
CA ASN A 64 11.73 -19.21 11.94
C ASN A 64 10.49 -18.33 12.10
N LEU A 65 9.49 -18.87 12.80
CA LEU A 65 8.19 -18.20 13.01
C LEU A 65 8.32 -16.87 13.77
N SER A 66 9.36 -16.72 14.60
CA SER A 66 9.62 -15.45 15.30
C SER A 66 9.99 -14.33 14.32
N LEU A 67 10.93 -14.60 13.41
CA LEU A 67 11.34 -13.64 12.39
C LEU A 67 10.22 -13.40 11.38
N ALA A 68 9.53 -14.46 10.95
CA ALA A 68 8.40 -14.34 10.04
C ALA A 68 7.28 -13.47 10.62
N GLY A 69 6.95 -13.63 11.91
CA GLY A 69 5.98 -12.80 12.60
C GLY A 69 6.38 -11.34 12.76
N GLU A 70 7.66 -11.07 13.05
CA GLU A 70 8.18 -9.68 13.11
C GLU A 70 8.08 -8.98 11.74
N LEU A 71 8.47 -9.69 10.67
CA LEU A 71 8.36 -9.17 9.31
C LEU A 71 6.90 -8.97 8.91
N ALA A 72 6.02 -9.90 9.27
CA ALA A 72 4.59 -9.78 9.04
C ALA A 72 4.01 -8.56 9.76
N HIS A 73 4.31 -8.37 11.05
CA HIS A 73 3.85 -7.20 11.82
C HIS A 73 4.24 -5.86 11.17
N LYS A 74 5.44 -5.78 10.58
CA LYS A 74 5.91 -4.58 9.88
C LYS A 74 5.19 -4.34 8.55
N MET A 75 4.90 -5.41 7.80
CA MET A 75 4.26 -5.31 6.49
C MET A 75 2.74 -5.21 6.57
N LEU A 76 2.13 -5.76 7.61
CA LEU A 76 0.69 -5.91 7.71
C LEU A 76 -0.07 -4.57 7.68
N PRO A 77 0.36 -3.51 8.38
CA PRO A 77 -0.31 -2.20 8.31
C PRO A 77 -0.42 -1.65 6.88
N VAL A 78 0.63 -1.76 6.07
CA VAL A 78 0.59 -1.25 4.70
C VAL A 78 -0.26 -2.15 3.78
N PHE A 79 -0.24 -3.47 3.98
CA PHE A 79 -1.08 -4.39 3.19
C PHE A 79 -2.56 -4.37 3.58
N GLU A 80 -2.91 -3.95 4.80
CA GLU A 80 -4.31 -3.67 5.16
C GLU A 80 -4.90 -2.55 4.30
N MET A 81 -4.11 -1.52 4.02
CA MET A 81 -4.53 -0.40 3.16
C MET A 81 -4.77 -0.84 1.71
N THR A 82 -4.08 -1.87 1.21
CA THR A 82 -4.30 -2.35 -0.18
C THR A 82 -5.61 -3.10 -0.36
N GLY A 83 -6.27 -3.52 0.73
CA GLY A 83 -7.52 -4.27 0.69
C GLY A 83 -7.38 -5.72 0.21
N ASP A 84 -6.15 -6.25 0.11
CA ASP A 84 -5.89 -7.66 -0.19
C ASP A 84 -6.17 -8.54 1.04
N LYS A 85 -7.43 -8.94 1.18
CA LYS A 85 -7.92 -9.76 2.30
C LYS A 85 -7.20 -11.10 2.41
N THR A 86 -6.76 -11.65 1.29
CA THR A 86 -6.10 -12.95 1.26
C THR A 86 -4.70 -12.83 1.81
N LEU A 87 -3.90 -11.88 1.30
CA LEU A 87 -2.55 -11.64 1.78
C LEU A 87 -2.55 -11.22 3.25
N THR A 88 -3.42 -10.28 3.64
CA THR A 88 -3.52 -9.80 5.04
C THR A 88 -3.90 -10.91 6.01
N SER A 89 -4.76 -11.85 5.61
CA SER A 89 -5.10 -13.01 6.44
C SER A 89 -3.89 -13.93 6.67
N LEU A 90 -3.06 -14.15 5.64
CA LEU A 90 -1.85 -14.97 5.76
C LEU A 90 -0.75 -14.26 6.56
N LEU A 91 -0.60 -12.94 6.38
CA LEU A 91 0.31 -12.14 7.21
C LEU A 91 -0.11 -12.18 8.69
N ARG A 92 -1.43 -12.18 8.99
CA ARG A 92 -1.92 -12.31 10.37
C ARG A 92 -1.55 -13.65 11.00
N LYS A 93 -1.66 -14.74 10.24
CA LYS A 93 -1.20 -16.07 10.68
C LYS A 93 0.29 -16.03 11.05
N LEU A 94 1.13 -15.47 10.18
CA LEU A 94 2.56 -15.32 10.44
C LEU A 94 2.84 -14.43 11.66
N GLU A 95 2.14 -13.30 11.81
CA GLU A 95 2.23 -12.40 12.97
C GLU A 95 1.92 -13.14 14.28
N ASN A 96 0.92 -14.02 14.26
CA ASN A 96 0.55 -14.89 15.38
C ASN A 96 1.50 -16.09 15.57
N LYS A 97 2.52 -16.22 14.72
CA LYS A 97 3.48 -17.33 14.69
C LYS A 97 2.81 -18.67 14.39
N ASP A 98 1.73 -18.64 13.62
CA ASP A 98 1.14 -19.84 13.05
C ASP A 98 2.01 -20.31 11.87
N ASP A 99 2.11 -21.63 11.70
CA ASP A 99 2.78 -22.21 10.54
C ASP A 99 1.90 -22.06 9.28
N LEU A 100 2.56 -21.90 8.14
CA LEU A 100 1.92 -21.84 6.83
C LEU A 100 2.32 -23.06 6.02
N SER A 101 1.35 -23.68 5.34
CA SER A 101 1.65 -24.72 4.36
C SER A 101 2.52 -24.18 3.22
N SER A 102 3.32 -25.03 2.58
CA SER A 102 4.18 -24.59 1.46
C SER A 102 3.43 -23.84 0.34
N PRO A 103 2.17 -24.20 -0.03
CA PRO A 103 1.37 -23.37 -0.93
C PRO A 103 1.04 -21.98 -0.39
N GLU A 104 0.67 -21.87 0.89
CA GLU A 104 0.40 -20.57 1.54
C GLU A 104 1.66 -19.70 1.61
N GLN A 105 2.81 -20.29 1.96
CA GLN A 105 4.10 -19.60 1.95
C GLN A 105 4.42 -19.01 0.57
N ARG A 106 4.29 -19.81 -0.48
CA ARG A 106 4.47 -19.36 -1.87
C ARG A 106 3.49 -18.24 -2.22
N GLN A 107 2.23 -18.39 -1.82
CA GLN A 107 1.19 -17.40 -2.08
C GLN A 107 1.48 -16.05 -1.42
N VAL A 108 1.99 -16.03 -0.18
CA VAL A 108 2.42 -14.79 0.50
C VAL A 108 3.46 -14.08 -0.34
N ILE A 109 4.53 -14.78 -0.72
CA ILE A 109 5.64 -14.20 -1.49
C ILE A 109 5.18 -13.71 -2.87
N ASP A 110 4.38 -14.51 -3.57
CA ASP A 110 3.91 -14.17 -4.91
C ASP A 110 2.95 -12.96 -4.91
N SER A 111 2.11 -12.86 -3.87
CA SER A 111 1.20 -11.72 -3.69
C SER A 111 1.99 -10.44 -3.40
N ILE A 112 2.97 -10.49 -2.48
CA ILE A 112 3.86 -9.37 -2.18
C ILE A 112 4.58 -8.89 -3.45
N ARG A 113 5.16 -9.82 -4.23
CA ARG A 113 5.77 -9.50 -5.54
C ARG A 113 4.77 -8.92 -6.53
N GLY A 114 3.51 -9.35 -6.48
CA GLY A 114 2.42 -8.81 -7.27
C GLY A 114 2.17 -7.32 -6.98
N HIS A 115 2.05 -6.95 -5.71
CA HIS A 115 1.85 -5.56 -5.28
C HIS A 115 3.06 -4.67 -5.63
N ILE A 116 4.30 -5.18 -5.53
CA ILE A 116 5.49 -4.44 -5.99
C ILE A 116 5.40 -4.15 -7.50
N ARG A 117 5.09 -5.16 -8.32
CA ARG A 117 4.94 -4.96 -9.79
C ARG A 117 3.82 -3.98 -10.13
N GLU A 118 2.75 -3.96 -9.35
CA GLU A 118 1.69 -2.97 -9.50
C GLU A 118 2.20 -1.56 -9.16
N ALA A 119 2.88 -1.39 -8.03
CA ALA A 119 3.49 -0.13 -7.61
C ALA A 119 4.48 0.41 -8.66
N GLU A 120 5.36 -0.45 -9.19
CA GLU A 120 6.31 -0.08 -10.26
C GLU A 120 5.59 0.44 -11.51
N LYS A 121 4.49 -0.21 -11.92
CA LYS A 121 3.68 0.23 -13.05
C LYS A 121 3.02 1.59 -12.78
N LEU A 122 2.55 1.82 -11.55
CA LEU A 122 1.96 3.11 -11.15
C LEU A 122 3.01 4.22 -11.19
N THR A 123 4.19 4.00 -10.62
CA THR A 123 5.32 4.93 -10.68
C THR A 123 5.70 5.26 -12.14
N ALA A 124 5.74 4.26 -13.02
CA ALA A 124 6.03 4.46 -14.44
C ALA A 124 4.95 5.30 -15.16
N LYS A 125 3.67 5.15 -14.79
CA LYS A 125 2.57 5.98 -15.33
C LYS A 125 2.69 7.43 -14.85
N LEU A 126 2.94 7.65 -13.56
CA LEU A 126 3.16 8.99 -12.99
C LEU A 126 4.34 9.74 -13.63
N ASN A 127 5.33 9.01 -14.14
CA ASN A 127 6.45 9.59 -14.90
C ASN A 127 6.09 9.96 -16.34
N LYS A 128 5.16 9.23 -16.97
CA LYS A 128 4.69 9.52 -18.34
C LYS A 128 3.68 10.66 -18.37
N ASP A 129 2.80 10.74 -17.38
CA ASP A 129 1.73 11.75 -17.34
C ASP A 129 2.27 13.13 -16.92
N GLY A 130 3.32 13.17 -16.09
CA GLY A 130 4.06 14.40 -15.79
C GLY A 130 4.83 14.99 -16.98
N GLY A 131 4.98 14.24 -18.08
CA GLY A 131 5.65 14.69 -19.32
C GLY A 131 4.72 15.36 -20.34
N LYS A 132 3.39 15.34 -20.13
CA LYS A 132 2.42 16.05 -20.99
C LYS A 132 2.02 17.40 -20.39
N LYS A 133 2.98 18.30 -20.17
CA LYS A 133 2.67 19.71 -19.94
C LYS A 133 3.70 20.58 -20.64
N GLY A 134 3.40 20.93 -21.89
CA GLY A 134 4.14 21.94 -22.65
C GLY A 134 4.46 21.52 -24.07
N ASP A 135 3.46 21.51 -24.95
CA ASP A 135 3.65 21.86 -26.37
C ASP A 135 2.29 22.24 -26.94
N ASN A 136 1.85 23.46 -26.65
CA ASN A 136 0.87 24.14 -27.48
C ASN A 136 0.99 25.66 -27.32
N THR A 137 1.99 26.25 -27.98
CA THR A 137 2.14 27.68 -28.33
C THR A 137 3.32 27.70 -29.32
N SER A 138 3.23 28.03 -30.61
CA SER A 138 2.40 28.99 -31.32
C SER A 138 2.16 28.55 -32.77
N ARG A 139 1.07 29.07 -33.32
CA ARG A 139 0.81 29.26 -34.76
C ARG A 139 1.88 30.10 -35.43
#